data_AF-A0A699YB01-F1
#
_entry.id   AF-A0A699YB01-F1
#
_cell.length_a   1.000
_cell.length_b   1.000
_cell.length_c   1.000
_cell.angle_alpha   90.00
_cell.angle_beta   90.00
_cell.angle_gamma   90.00
#
_symmetry.space_group_name_H-M   'P 1'
#
loop_
_entity.id
_entity.type
_entity.pdbx_description
1 polymer ?
#
loop_
_entity_poly.entity_id
_entity_poly.type
_entity_poly.pdbx_seq_one_letter_code
_entity_poly.pdbx_strand_id
1 'polypeptide(L)'
;DIRYERVLLKERKAEDHLFEGKEKFVTAAYRKKLEEDKKWAEEQQKKDEEDERNAACKAGHMANFYSNLLTKNVAMGTAKPPAPSLAASAASTSATGAGEETGSGPAALAPPPKPAAAPVAVDGSQMSERAAQVAARFCDVKRGDKLVVMHISDSHKAYLPRHLQPAHLKNYYHDLAAATKLGVRAEWQCREKDEGMSTCQTLTKMADRLAVDLLVLGSFGRKGEKLDMLGSVSDFSLRESAASLCIVRSTSSNFDRQAKFLFATDGSRAAALAFVMLVSKIRRAMDIVAVTMVSTTDGVVEAGYLEHYKASKCIPRRAAAASQVTG
;
A
#
# COMPACT_ATOMS: atom_id res chain seq x y z
N ASP A 1 -23.75 -14.69 -5.80
CA ASP A 1 -23.21 -14.42 -7.15
C ASP A 1 -24.29 -14.78 -8.16
N ILE A 2 -25.22 -13.84 -8.39
CA ILE A 2 -26.62 -14.17 -8.77
C ILE A 2 -26.73 -14.82 -10.18
N ARG A 3 -25.74 -14.60 -11.05
CA ARG A 3 -25.74 -15.21 -12.40
C ARG A 3 -25.32 -16.67 -12.34
N TYR A 4 -24.32 -17.01 -11.53
CA TYR A 4 -23.82 -18.38 -11.39
C TYR A 4 -24.90 -19.31 -10.82
N GLU A 5 -25.57 -18.87 -9.74
CA GLU A 5 -26.70 -19.58 -9.13
C GLU A 5 -27.84 -19.84 -10.14
N ARG A 6 -28.14 -18.86 -11.00
CA ARG A 6 -29.22 -18.97 -12.01
C ARG A 6 -28.85 -19.90 -13.18
N VAL A 7 -27.58 -19.98 -13.56
CA VAL A 7 -27.08 -20.97 -14.53
C VAL A 7 -27.15 -22.37 -13.92
N LEU A 8 -26.64 -22.56 -12.70
CA LEU A 8 -26.63 -23.84 -12.00
C LEU A 8 -28.05 -24.38 -11.73
N LEU A 9 -29.03 -23.50 -11.47
CA LEU A 9 -30.46 -23.85 -11.37
C LEU A 9 -31.06 -24.27 -12.72
N LYS A 10 -30.56 -23.73 -13.84
CA LYS A 10 -31.02 -24.10 -15.18
C LYS A 10 -30.41 -25.42 -15.62
N GLU A 11 -29.14 -25.65 -15.28
CA GLU A 11 -28.44 -26.93 -15.48
C GLU A 11 -29.08 -28.04 -14.66
N ARG A 12 -29.35 -27.85 -13.35
CA ARG A 12 -30.09 -28.84 -12.54
C ARG A 12 -31.45 -29.22 -13.12
N LYS A 13 -32.24 -28.24 -13.61
CA LYS A 13 -33.52 -28.53 -14.28
C LYS A 13 -33.33 -29.24 -15.63
N ALA A 14 -32.23 -28.98 -16.32
CA ALA A 14 -31.84 -29.70 -17.54
C ALA A 14 -31.30 -31.11 -17.26
N GLU A 15 -30.81 -31.39 -16.04
CA GLU A 15 -30.40 -32.74 -15.64
C GLU A 15 -31.56 -33.56 -15.08
N ASP A 16 -32.43 -32.99 -14.23
CA ASP A 16 -33.49 -33.76 -13.57
C ASP A 16 -34.48 -34.41 -14.57
N HIS A 17 -34.81 -33.75 -15.69
CA HIS A 17 -35.67 -34.35 -16.73
C HIS A 17 -35.01 -35.52 -17.51
N LEU A 18 -33.68 -35.66 -17.46
CA LEU A 18 -32.98 -36.82 -18.03
C LEU A 18 -33.05 -38.07 -17.13
N PHE A 19 -33.50 -37.93 -15.88
CA PHE A 19 -33.45 -38.99 -14.87
C PHE A 19 -34.80 -39.31 -14.19
N GLU A 20 -35.94 -38.81 -14.71
CA GLU A 20 -37.29 -39.04 -14.15
C GLU A 20 -37.72 -40.53 -14.07
N GLY A 21 -37.03 -41.45 -14.76
CA GLY A 21 -37.33 -42.88 -14.78
C GLY A 21 -36.28 -43.81 -14.15
N LYS A 22 -35.29 -43.30 -13.41
CA LYS A 22 -34.25 -44.13 -12.77
C LYS A 22 -34.25 -43.96 -11.27
N GLU A 23 -34.35 -45.06 -10.52
CA GLU A 23 -34.29 -45.04 -9.05
C GLU A 23 -32.96 -44.45 -8.57
N LYS A 24 -33.02 -43.26 -7.97
CA LYS A 24 -31.85 -42.60 -7.36
C LYS A 24 -31.51 -43.33 -6.05
N PHE A 25 -30.62 -44.32 -6.10
CA PHE A 25 -30.13 -45.05 -4.92
C PHE A 25 -29.25 -44.16 -4.03
N VAL A 26 -29.89 -43.32 -3.22
CA VAL A 26 -29.22 -42.47 -2.22
C VAL A 26 -28.75 -43.33 -1.06
N THR A 27 -27.43 -43.58 -0.98
CA THR A 27 -26.80 -44.31 0.12
C THR A 27 -27.12 -43.66 1.48
N ALA A 28 -27.21 -44.46 2.54
CA ALA A 28 -27.60 -43.98 3.87
C ALA A 28 -26.69 -42.83 4.38
N ALA A 29 -25.39 -42.88 4.05
CA ALA A 29 -24.44 -41.82 4.36
C ALA A 29 -24.77 -40.48 3.66
N TYR A 30 -25.24 -40.51 2.42
CA TYR A 30 -25.58 -39.28 1.69
C TYR A 30 -26.92 -38.68 2.16
N ARG A 31 -27.89 -39.49 2.57
CA ARG A 31 -29.11 -39.02 3.28
C ARG A 31 -28.76 -38.27 4.57
N LYS A 32 -27.92 -38.87 5.42
CA LYS A 32 -27.48 -38.24 6.69
C LYS A 32 -26.82 -36.87 6.44
N LYS A 33 -25.98 -36.76 5.42
CA LYS A 33 -25.30 -35.51 5.07
C LYS A 33 -26.29 -34.42 4.59
N LEU A 34 -27.28 -34.78 3.77
CA LEU A 34 -28.32 -33.85 3.34
C LEU A 34 -29.18 -33.32 4.52
N GLU A 35 -29.42 -34.16 5.54
CA GLU A 35 -30.12 -33.73 6.76
C GLU A 35 -29.25 -32.83 7.65
N GLU A 36 -27.94 -33.09 7.74
CA GLU A 36 -26.98 -32.26 8.46
C GLU A 36 -26.84 -30.87 7.79
N ASP A 37 -26.65 -30.82 6.46
CA ASP A 37 -26.59 -29.59 5.68
C ASP A 37 -27.90 -28.76 5.80
N LYS A 38 -29.07 -29.43 5.83
CA LYS A 38 -30.37 -28.76 5.99
C LYS A 38 -30.54 -28.15 7.39
N LYS A 39 -30.17 -28.88 8.45
CA LYS A 39 -30.20 -28.37 9.84
C LYS A 39 -29.29 -27.16 10.01
N TRP A 40 -28.10 -27.20 9.42
CA TRP A 40 -27.17 -26.07 9.45
C TRP A 40 -27.76 -24.83 8.74
N ALA A 41 -28.40 -25.02 7.58
CA ALA A 41 -29.06 -23.92 6.86
C ALA A 41 -30.23 -23.29 7.64
N GLU A 42 -31.07 -24.12 8.28
CA GLU A 42 -32.16 -23.67 9.15
C GLU A 42 -31.63 -22.92 10.40
N GLU A 43 -30.51 -23.36 10.96
CA GLU A 43 -29.85 -22.69 12.09
C GLU A 43 -29.23 -21.34 11.70
N GLN A 44 -28.62 -21.23 10.51
CA GLN A 44 -28.12 -19.94 9.99
C GLN A 44 -29.27 -18.96 9.74
N GLN A 45 -30.35 -19.37 9.06
CA GLN A 45 -31.50 -18.48 8.82
C GLN A 45 -32.10 -17.96 10.12
N LYS A 46 -32.28 -18.83 11.12
CA LYS A 46 -32.83 -18.44 12.42
C LYS A 46 -31.95 -17.44 13.16
N LYS A 47 -30.62 -17.52 12.98
CA LYS A 47 -29.65 -16.60 13.55
C LYS A 47 -29.64 -15.25 12.82
N ASP A 48 -29.69 -15.26 11.49
CA ASP A 48 -29.81 -14.05 10.68
C ASP A 48 -31.12 -13.28 11.02
N GLU A 49 -32.24 -13.99 11.20
CA GLU A 49 -33.52 -13.42 11.65
C GLU A 49 -33.47 -12.86 13.09
N GLU A 50 -32.60 -13.39 13.96
CA GLU A 50 -32.40 -12.87 15.33
C GLU A 50 -31.52 -11.60 15.31
N ASP A 51 -30.46 -11.59 14.50
CA ASP A 51 -29.61 -10.41 14.29
C ASP A 51 -30.37 -9.27 13.58
N GLU A 52 -31.24 -9.58 12.60
CA GLU A 52 -32.08 -8.58 11.92
C GLU A 52 -33.14 -7.96 12.86
N ARG A 53 -33.78 -8.77 13.73
CA ARG A 53 -34.66 -8.27 14.79
C ARG A 53 -33.90 -7.40 15.81
N ASN A 54 -32.68 -7.81 16.18
CA ASN A 54 -31.82 -7.02 17.05
C ASN A 54 -31.31 -5.71 16.40
N ALA A 55 -31.18 -5.66 15.08
CA ALA A 55 -30.86 -4.45 14.33
C ALA A 55 -32.04 -3.47 14.31
N ALA A 56 -33.26 -3.95 14.06
CA ALA A 56 -34.47 -3.11 14.04
C ALA A 56 -34.71 -2.37 15.36
N CYS A 57 -34.39 -2.99 16.50
CA CYS A 57 -34.57 -2.39 17.83
C CYS A 57 -33.47 -1.36 18.21
N LYS A 58 -32.34 -1.29 17.48
CA LYS A 58 -31.19 -0.42 17.80
C LYS A 58 -31.15 0.92 17.02
N ALA A 59 -32.19 1.23 16.25
CA ALA A 59 -32.25 2.41 15.37
C ALA A 59 -32.17 3.79 16.08
N GLY A 60 -32.21 3.87 17.42
CA GLY A 60 -32.25 5.14 18.15
C GLY A 60 -30.92 5.91 18.30
N HIS A 61 -29.76 5.25 18.23
CA HIS A 61 -28.51 5.87 18.73
C HIS A 61 -27.73 6.73 17.69
N MET A 62 -27.96 6.55 16.39
CA MET A 62 -27.21 7.27 15.34
C MET A 62 -27.88 8.60 14.91
N ALA A 63 -29.21 8.68 14.98
CA ALA A 63 -29.95 9.89 14.57
C ALA A 63 -29.65 11.11 15.47
N ASN A 64 -29.46 10.89 16.78
CA ASN A 64 -29.11 11.96 17.72
C ASN A 64 -27.73 12.59 17.48
N PHE A 65 -26.81 11.90 16.80
CA PHE A 65 -25.47 12.43 16.52
C PHE A 65 -25.51 13.55 15.46
N TYR A 66 -26.24 13.33 14.37
CA TYR A 66 -26.35 14.31 13.28
C TYR A 66 -27.23 15.52 13.63
N SER A 67 -28.24 15.34 14.50
CA SER A 67 -29.10 16.43 14.97
C SER A 67 -28.33 17.53 15.71
N ASN A 68 -27.40 17.16 16.60
CA ASN A 68 -26.64 18.12 17.43
C ASN A 68 -25.56 18.87 16.64
N LEU A 69 -25.21 18.43 15.43
CA LEU A 69 -24.26 19.11 14.52
C LEU A 69 -24.94 20.16 13.64
N LEU A 70 -26.23 19.98 13.32
CA LEU A 70 -27.03 20.89 12.50
C LEU A 70 -27.74 21.99 13.32
N THR A 71 -27.91 21.80 14.63
CA THR A 71 -28.69 22.69 15.49
C THR A 71 -27.87 23.71 16.29
N LYS A 72 -26.53 23.64 16.28
CA LYS A 72 -25.65 24.55 17.03
C LYS A 72 -24.67 25.28 16.11
N ASN A 73 -25.05 26.51 15.76
CA ASN A 73 -24.14 27.50 15.21
C ASN A 73 -22.96 27.75 16.16
N VAL A 74 -21.72 27.54 15.70
CA VAL A 74 -20.51 27.97 16.39
C VAL A 74 -19.64 28.77 15.40
N ALA A 75 -19.49 30.06 15.70
CA ALA A 75 -18.68 31.15 15.10
C ALA A 75 -17.66 30.80 13.98
N MET A 76 -17.54 31.49 12.84
CA MET A 76 -17.65 32.92 12.46
C MET A 76 -16.47 33.83 12.88
N GLY A 77 -15.75 34.37 11.88
CA GLY A 77 -14.92 35.59 11.94
C GLY A 77 -13.47 35.45 11.43
N THR A 78 -12.88 36.39 10.67
CA THR A 78 -13.38 37.61 10.00
C THR A 78 -12.47 38.04 8.81
N ALA A 79 -13.09 38.64 7.79
CA ALA A 79 -12.63 39.72 6.88
C ALA A 79 -11.28 39.68 6.10
N LYS A 80 -11.38 39.81 4.76
CA LYS A 80 -10.42 40.53 3.87
C LYS A 80 -11.12 41.03 2.58
N PRO A 81 -10.96 42.30 2.16
CA PRO A 81 -11.35 42.81 0.83
C PRO A 81 -10.10 43.13 -0.05
N PRO A 82 -10.21 43.69 -1.28
CA PRO A 82 -10.36 42.93 -2.53
C PRO A 82 -9.19 43.13 -3.54
N ALA A 83 -9.32 42.55 -4.75
CA ALA A 83 -8.30 42.46 -5.81
C ALA A 83 -8.18 43.71 -6.72
N PRO A 84 -7.05 43.84 -7.44
CA PRO A 84 -7.01 43.78 -8.93
C PRO A 84 -5.79 42.96 -9.47
N SER A 85 -5.62 42.60 -10.75
CA SER A 85 -6.51 42.52 -11.94
C SER A 85 -5.94 41.52 -13.00
N LEU A 86 -5.67 41.92 -14.25
CA LEU A 86 -5.18 41.12 -15.40
C LEU A 86 -4.29 41.95 -16.35
N ALA A 87 -3.19 41.38 -16.87
CA ALA A 87 -2.50 41.68 -18.15
C ALA A 87 -1.11 40.96 -18.18
N ALA A 88 -0.38 40.76 -19.28
CA ALA A 88 -0.67 40.45 -20.69
C ALA A 88 0.70 40.25 -21.43
N SER A 89 0.75 39.49 -22.54
CA SER A 89 1.88 39.40 -23.51
C SER A 89 3.22 38.80 -23.00
N ALA A 90 4.21 38.42 -23.81
CA ALA A 90 4.29 37.81 -25.17
C ALA A 90 5.78 37.45 -25.46
N ALA A 91 6.06 36.77 -26.59
CA ALA A 91 7.39 36.40 -27.15
C ALA A 91 8.18 35.34 -26.32
N SER A 92 8.69 34.22 -26.88
CA SER A 92 9.67 34.02 -27.97
C SER A 92 11.00 34.74 -27.70
N THR A 93 12.17 34.08 -27.76
CA THR A 93 12.79 33.58 -29.00
C THR A 93 13.89 32.53 -28.72
N SER A 94 14.23 31.74 -29.73
CA SER A 94 15.23 30.65 -29.76
C SER A 94 16.67 31.07 -30.09
N ALA A 95 17.66 30.42 -29.46
CA ALA A 95 19.00 30.07 -29.98
C ALA A 95 19.60 29.06 -28.96
N THR A 96 20.07 27.84 -29.26
CA THR A 96 20.96 27.31 -30.32
C THR A 96 22.40 27.81 -30.18
N GLY A 97 23.31 26.92 -29.76
CA GLY A 97 24.75 27.15 -29.69
C GLY A 97 25.46 25.97 -29.01
N ALA A 98 26.26 25.22 -29.78
CA ALA A 98 27.04 24.08 -29.26
C ALA A 98 28.39 24.52 -28.70
N GLY A 99 28.98 23.69 -27.83
CA GLY A 99 30.29 23.92 -27.22
C GLY A 99 30.73 22.71 -26.41
N GLU A 100 31.51 21.84 -27.03
CA GLU A 100 32.15 20.67 -26.43
C GLU A 100 33.55 21.08 -25.94
N GLU A 101 33.93 20.78 -24.69
CA GLU A 101 35.33 20.55 -24.36
C GLU A 101 35.53 19.80 -23.02
N THR A 102 36.69 19.15 -22.91
CA THR A 102 37.02 18.11 -21.92
C THR A 102 37.74 18.67 -20.70
N GLY A 103 37.41 18.20 -19.48
CA GLY A 103 38.16 18.49 -18.26
C GLY A 103 38.07 17.37 -17.22
N SER A 104 39.20 16.79 -16.83
CA SER A 104 39.28 15.63 -15.94
C SER A 104 39.54 16.00 -14.47
N GLY A 105 38.63 15.59 -13.57
CA GLY A 105 38.84 15.47 -12.12
C GLY A 105 38.01 16.43 -11.24
N PRO A 106 38.04 16.27 -9.91
CA PRO A 106 38.26 15.04 -9.13
C PRO A 106 36.92 14.34 -8.77
N ALA A 107 36.99 13.25 -7.99
CA ALA A 107 35.85 12.40 -7.62
C ALA A 107 34.54 13.17 -7.32
N ALA A 108 33.53 12.93 -8.16
CA ALA A 108 32.23 13.60 -8.08
C ALA A 108 31.60 13.42 -6.69
N LEU A 109 31.39 14.55 -6.01
CA LEU A 109 30.55 14.64 -4.82
C LEU A 109 29.23 13.93 -5.12
N ALA A 110 28.93 12.87 -4.35
CA ALA A 110 27.77 12.01 -4.61
C ALA A 110 26.51 12.87 -4.82
N PRO A 111 25.73 12.63 -5.89
CA PRO A 111 24.63 13.50 -6.26
C PRO A 111 23.69 13.69 -5.06
N PRO A 112 23.19 14.91 -4.82
CA PRO A 112 22.30 15.16 -3.69
C PRO A 112 21.15 14.15 -3.72
N PRO A 113 20.81 13.52 -2.59
CA PRO A 113 19.85 12.43 -2.58
C PRO A 113 18.54 12.95 -3.18
N LYS A 114 18.14 12.35 -4.31
CA LYS A 114 16.85 12.63 -4.95
C LYS A 114 15.75 12.52 -3.87
N PRO A 115 14.73 13.40 -3.87
CA PRO A 115 13.65 13.33 -2.90
C PRO A 115 13.09 11.91 -2.90
N ALA A 116 13.08 11.27 -1.74
CA ALA A 116 12.82 9.85 -1.64
C ALA A 116 11.33 9.64 -1.78
N ALA A 117 10.89 9.36 -3.01
CA ALA A 117 9.56 8.82 -3.23
C ALA A 117 9.43 7.51 -2.43
N ALA A 118 8.37 7.39 -1.63
CA ALA A 118 7.94 6.11 -1.09
C ALA A 118 6.77 5.61 -1.96
N PRO A 119 7.04 4.93 -3.09
CA PRO A 119 5.97 4.47 -3.95
C PRO A 119 5.20 3.31 -3.35
N VAL A 120 3.88 3.35 -3.54
CA VAL A 120 2.96 2.31 -3.11
C VAL A 120 2.13 1.82 -4.29
N ALA A 121 2.08 0.51 -4.52
CA ALA A 121 1.15 -0.05 -5.50
C ALA A 121 -0.25 -0.22 -4.89
N VAL A 122 -1.26 0.28 -5.59
CA VAL A 122 -2.65 0.26 -5.11
C VAL A 122 -3.61 -0.38 -6.10
N ASP A 123 -4.52 -1.20 -5.59
CA ASP A 123 -5.59 -1.85 -6.36
C ASP A 123 -7.00 -1.53 -5.83
N GLY A 124 -7.10 -0.73 -4.77
CA GLY A 124 -8.34 -0.40 -4.07
C GLY A 124 -8.76 -1.46 -3.04
N SER A 125 -7.87 -2.36 -2.64
CA SER A 125 -8.06 -3.24 -1.47
C SER A 125 -7.71 -2.53 -0.16
N GLN A 126 -8.27 -3.03 0.95
CA GLN A 126 -7.91 -2.62 2.32
C GLN A 126 -6.40 -2.79 2.60
N MET A 127 -5.75 -3.79 1.97
CA MET A 127 -4.30 -3.99 2.11
C MET A 127 -3.51 -2.91 1.37
N SER A 128 -3.96 -2.48 0.20
CA SER A 128 -3.34 -1.34 -0.49
C SER A 128 -3.57 0.00 0.22
N GLU A 129 -4.69 0.18 0.92
CA GLU A 129 -4.92 1.33 1.81
C GLU A 129 -3.89 1.37 2.96
N ARG A 130 -3.73 0.25 3.68
CA ARG A 130 -2.71 0.14 4.75
C ARG A 130 -1.29 0.28 4.22
N ALA A 131 -1.00 -0.26 3.04
CA ALA A 131 0.28 -0.06 2.37
C ALA A 131 0.55 1.43 2.10
N ALA A 132 -0.46 2.21 1.71
CA ALA A 132 -0.32 3.66 1.51
C ALA A 132 -0.13 4.42 2.84
N GLN A 133 -0.80 4.02 3.92
CA GLN A 133 -0.58 4.57 5.26
C GLN A 133 0.86 4.32 5.75
N VAL A 134 1.39 3.11 5.53
CA VAL A 134 2.79 2.76 5.85
C VAL A 134 3.79 3.52 4.96
N ALA A 135 3.54 3.62 3.66
CA ALA A 135 4.39 4.38 2.74
C ALA A 135 4.43 5.88 3.07
N ALA A 136 3.29 6.48 3.46
CA ALA A 136 3.23 7.86 3.95
C ALA A 136 4.07 8.07 5.22
N ARG A 137 4.20 7.04 6.07
CA ARG A 137 5.11 7.07 7.23
C ARG A 137 6.60 7.05 6.82
N PHE A 138 6.97 6.49 5.68
CA PHE A 138 8.36 6.50 5.21
C PHE A 138 8.77 7.83 4.58
N CYS A 139 7.81 8.64 4.13
CA CYS A 139 8.07 10.00 3.65
C CYS A 139 8.50 10.93 4.81
N ASP A 140 9.54 11.74 4.59
CA ASP A 140 9.92 12.88 5.41
C ASP A 140 9.54 14.18 4.70
N VAL A 141 8.49 14.85 5.19
CA VAL A 141 8.01 16.12 4.64
C VAL A 141 9.07 17.22 4.70
N LYS A 142 10.02 17.15 5.66
CA LYS A 142 11.15 18.11 5.74
C LYS A 142 12.18 17.91 4.65
N ARG A 143 12.29 16.69 4.09
CA ARG A 143 13.10 16.36 2.90
C ARG A 143 12.38 16.73 1.59
N GLY A 144 11.10 17.10 1.66
CA GLY A 144 10.26 17.36 0.49
C GLY A 144 9.77 16.08 -0.20
N ASP A 145 9.83 14.93 0.48
CA ASP A 145 9.38 13.64 -0.03
C ASP A 145 7.89 13.66 -0.40
N LYS A 146 7.51 12.74 -1.29
CA LYS A 146 6.14 12.54 -1.76
C LYS A 146 5.76 11.07 -1.73
N LEU A 147 4.49 10.80 -1.48
CA LEU A 147 3.90 9.48 -1.65
C LEU A 147 3.57 9.26 -3.13
N VAL A 148 4.27 8.35 -3.82
CA VAL A 148 3.96 8.06 -5.24
C VAL A 148 2.96 6.89 -5.30
N VAL A 149 1.71 7.20 -5.61
CA VAL A 149 0.64 6.21 -5.63
C VAL A 149 0.58 5.60 -7.03
N MET A 150 0.98 4.33 -7.13
CA MET A 150 1.10 3.57 -8.37
C MET A 150 -0.13 2.71 -8.61
N HIS A 151 -0.81 2.89 -9.75
CA HIS A 151 -1.97 2.07 -10.13
C HIS A 151 -1.84 1.54 -11.56
N ILE A 152 -2.15 0.26 -11.73
CA ILE A 152 -2.24 -0.37 -13.06
C ILE A 152 -3.72 -0.57 -13.40
N SER A 153 -4.22 0.22 -14.35
CA SER A 153 -5.57 0.10 -14.89
C SER A 153 -5.64 -0.99 -15.97
N ASP A 154 -6.81 -1.62 -16.11
CA ASP A 154 -7.06 -2.71 -17.05
C ASP A 154 -8.42 -2.50 -17.72
N SER A 155 -8.41 -1.87 -18.91
CA SER A 155 -9.63 -1.43 -19.61
C SER A 155 -10.52 -2.59 -20.08
N HIS A 156 -9.99 -3.81 -20.17
CA HIS A 156 -10.79 -5.01 -20.42
C HIS A 156 -11.76 -5.31 -19.27
N LYS A 157 -11.55 -4.73 -18.08
CA LYS A 157 -12.41 -4.91 -16.91
C LYS A 157 -13.48 -3.81 -16.78
N ALA A 158 -14.23 -3.57 -17.86
CA ALA A 158 -15.32 -2.59 -17.91
C ALA A 158 -16.45 -2.79 -16.85
N TYR A 159 -16.47 -3.93 -16.16
CA TYR A 159 -17.40 -4.27 -15.09
C TYR A 159 -17.02 -3.71 -13.69
N LEU A 160 -15.92 -2.95 -13.55
CA LEU A 160 -15.50 -2.43 -12.25
C LEU A 160 -16.53 -1.45 -11.63
N PRO A 161 -16.87 -1.61 -10.34
CA PRO A 161 -17.65 -0.61 -9.60
C PRO A 161 -17.01 0.79 -9.63
N ARG A 162 -17.84 1.85 -9.57
CA ARG A 162 -17.37 3.25 -9.65
C ARG A 162 -16.26 3.59 -8.64
N HIS A 163 -16.34 3.05 -7.41
CA HIS A 163 -15.35 3.30 -6.35
C HIS A 163 -13.96 2.69 -6.64
N LEU A 164 -13.85 1.82 -7.65
CA LEU A 164 -12.60 1.19 -8.08
C LEU A 164 -12.10 1.75 -9.43
N GLN A 165 -12.76 2.76 -9.98
CA GLN A 165 -12.29 3.45 -11.18
C GLN A 165 -11.07 4.33 -10.85
N PRO A 166 -10.08 4.47 -11.77
CA PRO A 166 -8.85 5.21 -11.49
C PRO A 166 -9.06 6.64 -11.00
N ALA A 167 -10.10 7.33 -11.47
CA ALA A 167 -10.43 8.69 -11.02
C ALA A 167 -10.87 8.74 -9.55
N HIS A 168 -11.65 7.75 -9.08
CA HIS A 168 -12.07 7.69 -7.69
C HIS A 168 -10.91 7.27 -6.78
N LEU A 169 -10.14 6.26 -7.19
CA LEU A 169 -8.94 5.82 -6.46
C LEU A 169 -7.92 6.96 -6.33
N LYS A 170 -7.70 7.74 -7.40
CA LYS A 170 -6.83 8.92 -7.36
C LYS A 170 -7.24 9.87 -6.24
N ASN A 171 -8.50 10.32 -6.22
CA ASN A 171 -8.97 11.28 -5.22
C ASN A 171 -8.88 10.67 -3.82
N TYR A 172 -9.37 9.44 -3.64
CA TYR A 172 -9.32 8.71 -2.38
C TYR A 172 -7.90 8.60 -1.80
N TYR A 173 -6.89 8.28 -2.61
CA TYR A 173 -5.50 8.20 -2.13
C TYR A 173 -4.84 9.56 -1.92
N HIS A 174 -5.24 10.61 -2.65
CA HIS A 174 -4.84 11.99 -2.34
C HIS A 174 -5.40 12.43 -0.98
N ASP A 175 -6.68 12.18 -0.74
CA ASP A 175 -7.36 12.52 0.50
C ASP A 175 -6.80 11.71 1.68
N LEU A 176 -6.56 10.40 1.50
CA LEU A 176 -5.91 9.54 2.49
C LEU A 176 -4.52 10.07 2.89
N ALA A 177 -3.70 10.46 1.90
CA ALA A 177 -2.35 10.98 2.15
C ALA A 177 -2.38 12.31 2.92
N ALA A 178 -3.29 13.21 2.55
CA ALA A 178 -3.51 14.49 3.22
C ALA A 178 -4.09 14.31 4.64
N ALA A 179 -4.98 13.33 4.84
CA ALA A 179 -5.58 12.99 6.13
C ALA A 179 -4.63 12.26 7.09
N THR A 180 -3.50 11.73 6.61
CA THR A 180 -2.46 11.24 7.52
C THR A 180 -1.97 12.38 8.43
N LYS A 181 -1.59 12.05 9.67
CA LYS A 181 -1.01 12.99 10.66
C LYS A 181 0.27 13.71 10.20
N LEU A 182 0.77 13.35 9.02
CA LEU A 182 1.98 13.87 8.41
C LEU A 182 1.71 14.85 7.26
N GLY A 183 0.49 14.89 6.71
CA GLY A 183 0.12 15.79 5.61
C GLY A 183 0.97 15.58 4.35
N VAL A 184 1.27 14.32 4.00
CA VAL A 184 2.15 14.00 2.87
C VAL A 184 1.45 14.29 1.55
N ARG A 185 2.13 14.96 0.63
CA ARG A 185 1.62 15.14 -0.74
C ARG A 185 1.71 13.83 -1.51
N ALA A 186 0.57 13.34 -1.99
CA ALA A 186 0.52 12.25 -2.96
C ALA A 186 0.78 12.73 -4.39
N GLU A 187 1.36 11.85 -5.21
CA GLU A 187 1.49 11.97 -6.65
C GLU A 187 0.92 10.71 -7.30
N TRP A 188 -0.07 10.84 -8.18
CA TRP A 188 -0.77 9.70 -8.79
C TRP A 188 -0.12 9.29 -10.11
N GLN A 189 0.45 8.10 -10.15
CA GLN A 189 1.03 7.47 -11.34
C GLN A 189 0.16 6.28 -11.76
N CYS A 190 -0.75 6.52 -12.70
CA CYS A 190 -1.53 5.47 -13.35
C CYS A 190 -0.87 5.07 -14.68
N ARG A 191 -0.85 3.77 -14.95
CA ARG A 191 -0.55 3.23 -16.28
C ARG A 191 -1.61 2.22 -16.67
N GLU A 192 -1.90 2.18 -17.96
CA GLU A 192 -2.66 1.09 -18.53
C GLU A 192 -1.75 -0.15 -18.64
N LYS A 193 -2.35 -1.32 -18.50
CA LYS A 193 -1.68 -2.60 -18.65
C LYS A 193 -1.29 -2.81 -20.12
N ASP A 194 0.01 -2.95 -20.37
CA ASP A 194 0.55 -3.23 -21.71
C ASP A 194 -0.04 -4.53 -22.28
N GLU A 195 -0.29 -4.57 -23.60
CA GLU A 195 -0.83 -5.75 -24.28
C GLU A 195 0.02 -7.00 -24.03
N GLY A 196 -0.63 -8.13 -23.74
CA GLY A 196 0.02 -9.41 -23.44
C GLY A 196 0.73 -9.49 -22.07
N MET A 197 0.92 -8.39 -21.33
CA MET A 197 1.63 -8.40 -20.05
C MET A 197 0.72 -8.64 -18.85
N SER A 198 1.28 -9.15 -17.76
CA SER A 198 0.58 -9.24 -16.48
C SER A 198 0.57 -7.88 -15.74
N THR A 199 -0.39 -7.70 -14.83
CA THR A 199 -0.41 -6.54 -13.92
C THR A 199 0.90 -6.44 -13.12
N CYS A 200 1.48 -7.58 -12.74
CA CYS A 200 2.73 -7.65 -11.98
C CYS A 200 3.92 -7.16 -12.84
N GLN A 201 4.04 -7.63 -14.08
CA GLN A 201 5.08 -7.20 -15.02
C GLN A 201 4.99 -5.70 -15.34
N THR A 202 3.77 -5.19 -15.54
CA THR A 202 3.54 -3.76 -15.81
C THR A 202 3.95 -2.91 -14.59
N LEU A 203 3.65 -3.38 -13.38
CA LEU A 203 4.04 -2.71 -12.13
C LEU A 203 5.57 -2.67 -11.96
N THR A 204 6.27 -3.80 -12.13
CA THR A 204 7.74 -3.85 -12.02
C THR A 204 8.39 -2.91 -13.03
N LYS A 205 7.99 -2.98 -14.31
CA LYS A 205 8.49 -2.06 -15.35
C LYS A 205 8.22 -0.58 -15.05
N MET A 206 7.11 -0.26 -14.39
CA MET A 206 6.82 1.10 -13.95
C MET A 206 7.71 1.54 -12.78
N ALA A 207 8.00 0.64 -11.83
CA ALA A 207 8.93 0.90 -10.73
C ALA A 207 10.37 1.11 -11.24
N ASP A 208 10.82 0.29 -12.19
CA ASP A 208 12.15 0.40 -12.81
C ASP A 208 12.29 1.74 -13.57
N ARG A 209 11.28 2.09 -14.40
CA ARG A 209 11.24 3.37 -15.14
C ARG A 209 11.25 4.61 -14.22
N LEU A 210 10.70 4.48 -13.01
CA LEU A 210 10.69 5.55 -12.01
C LEU A 210 11.92 5.49 -11.06
N ALA A 211 12.86 4.56 -11.30
CA ALA A 211 14.07 4.35 -10.51
C ALA A 211 13.78 4.25 -9.00
N VAL A 212 12.79 3.42 -8.66
CA VAL A 212 12.30 3.24 -7.29
C VAL A 212 13.34 2.56 -6.39
N ASP A 213 13.60 3.14 -5.23
CA ASP A 213 14.44 2.53 -4.19
C ASP A 213 13.70 1.44 -3.39
N LEU A 214 12.46 1.73 -3.00
CA LEU A 214 11.63 0.91 -2.10
C LEU A 214 10.16 0.93 -2.55
N LEU A 215 9.66 -0.19 -3.07
CA LEU A 215 8.26 -0.35 -3.47
C LEU A 215 7.43 -0.97 -2.33
N VAL A 216 6.39 -0.26 -1.90
CA VAL A 216 5.48 -0.71 -0.83
C VAL A 216 4.26 -1.41 -1.45
N LEU A 217 3.97 -2.63 -0.99
CA LEU A 217 2.91 -3.49 -1.50
C LEU A 217 2.05 -4.01 -0.34
N GLY A 218 0.75 -4.22 -0.57
CA GLY A 218 -0.05 -5.08 0.29
C GLY A 218 0.36 -6.56 0.14
N SER A 219 0.20 -7.39 1.19
CA SER A 219 0.45 -8.83 1.09
C SER A 219 -0.54 -9.54 0.16
N PHE A 220 -1.75 -8.98 0.01
CA PHE A 220 -2.79 -9.43 -0.91
C PHE A 220 -3.48 -8.24 -1.56
N GLY A 221 -4.15 -8.49 -2.69
CA GLY A 221 -5.05 -7.53 -3.32
C GLY A 221 -6.53 -7.84 -3.05
N ARG A 222 -7.41 -7.31 -3.90
CA ARG A 222 -8.88 -7.44 -3.84
C ARG A 222 -9.46 -8.86 -3.81
N LYS A 223 -8.68 -9.90 -4.08
CA LYS A 223 -9.11 -11.31 -3.98
C LYS A 223 -9.08 -11.87 -2.54
N GLY A 224 -8.59 -11.10 -1.57
CA GLY A 224 -8.50 -11.50 -0.17
C GLY A 224 -7.23 -12.27 0.18
N GLU A 225 -7.06 -12.52 1.47
CA GLU A 225 -5.96 -13.28 2.05
C GLU A 225 -6.13 -14.78 1.80
N LYS A 226 -5.02 -15.46 1.52
CA LYS A 226 -4.92 -16.91 1.51
C LYS A 226 -3.91 -17.32 2.56
N LEU A 227 -4.24 -18.36 3.33
CA LEU A 227 -3.34 -18.88 4.37
C LEU A 227 -1.98 -19.23 3.76
N ASP A 228 -0.92 -18.77 4.42
CA ASP A 228 0.51 -19.01 4.10
C ASP A 228 1.01 -18.66 2.68
N MET A 229 0.21 -17.97 1.86
CA MET A 229 0.60 -17.53 0.52
C MET A 229 0.78 -16.01 0.45
N LEU A 230 1.53 -15.51 -0.53
CA LEU A 230 1.48 -14.09 -0.93
C LEU A 230 0.54 -13.89 -2.13
N GLY A 231 0.00 -12.68 -2.27
CA GLY A 231 -0.72 -12.28 -3.48
C GLY A 231 0.19 -12.30 -4.72
N SER A 232 -0.39 -12.59 -5.89
CA SER A 232 0.38 -12.80 -7.14
C SER A 232 1.20 -11.58 -7.59
N VAL A 233 0.79 -10.37 -7.20
CA VAL A 233 1.58 -9.14 -7.46
C VAL A 233 2.79 -9.09 -6.53
N SER A 234 2.59 -9.41 -5.25
CA SER A 234 3.60 -9.32 -4.20
C SER A 234 4.66 -10.43 -4.31
N ASP A 235 4.27 -11.67 -4.61
CA ASP A 235 5.21 -12.77 -4.87
C ASP A 235 6.03 -12.56 -6.16
N PHE A 236 5.37 -12.15 -7.26
CA PHE A 236 6.07 -11.84 -8.52
C PHE A 236 7.07 -10.70 -8.33
N SER A 237 6.65 -9.61 -7.67
CA SER A 237 7.55 -8.48 -7.41
C SER A 237 8.73 -8.92 -6.55
N LEU A 238 8.53 -9.81 -5.56
CA LEU A 238 9.60 -10.27 -4.68
C LEU A 238 10.71 -11.04 -5.40
N ARG A 239 10.40 -11.63 -6.56
CA ARG A 239 11.35 -12.39 -7.39
C ARG A 239 11.99 -11.54 -8.49
N GLU A 240 11.21 -10.66 -9.10
CA GLU A 240 11.58 -9.98 -10.36
C GLU A 240 11.91 -8.48 -10.21
N SER A 241 11.62 -7.86 -9.05
CA SER A 241 11.86 -6.43 -8.83
C SER A 241 13.34 -6.11 -8.59
N ALA A 242 13.88 -5.14 -9.34
CA ALA A 242 15.18 -4.54 -9.05
C ALA A 242 15.14 -3.63 -7.80
N ALA A 243 13.96 -3.08 -7.46
CA ALA A 243 13.73 -2.29 -6.26
C ALA A 243 13.55 -3.15 -5.01
N SER A 244 13.99 -2.65 -3.84
CA SER A 244 13.68 -3.30 -2.55
C SER A 244 12.17 -3.25 -2.27
N LEU A 245 11.63 -4.22 -1.51
CA LEU A 245 10.20 -4.29 -1.24
C LEU A 245 9.86 -4.13 0.25
N CYS A 246 8.71 -3.51 0.50
CA CYS A 246 8.03 -3.55 1.81
C CYS A 246 6.65 -4.18 1.64
N ILE A 247 6.42 -5.36 2.21
CA ILE A 247 5.13 -6.07 2.15
C ILE A 247 4.36 -5.86 3.45
N VAL A 248 3.20 -5.21 3.36
CA VAL A 248 2.31 -4.88 4.49
C VAL A 248 1.25 -5.96 4.64
N ARG A 249 1.21 -6.62 5.81
CA ARG A 249 0.29 -7.74 6.11
C ARG A 249 -1.02 -7.28 6.74
N SER A 250 -2.06 -8.11 6.62
CA SER A 250 -3.37 -7.93 7.29
C SER A 250 -3.28 -7.86 8.83
N THR A 251 -2.26 -8.48 9.42
CA THR A 251 -2.01 -8.51 10.87
C THR A 251 -1.15 -7.36 11.39
N SER A 252 -0.60 -6.49 10.52
CA SER A 252 0.20 -5.36 10.99
C SER A 252 -0.68 -4.32 11.67
N SER A 253 -0.36 -3.99 12.93
CA SER A 253 -0.98 -2.87 13.64
C SER A 253 -0.53 -1.53 13.05
N ASN A 254 -1.39 -0.51 13.10
CA ASN A 254 -1.00 0.84 12.68
C ASN A 254 -0.04 1.45 13.71
N PHE A 255 1.24 1.58 13.33
CA PHE A 255 2.28 2.17 14.18
C PHE A 255 2.45 3.66 13.88
N ASP A 256 1.53 4.49 14.40
CA ASP A 256 1.54 5.96 14.21
C ASP A 256 2.64 6.69 14.97
N ARG A 257 3.05 6.16 16.13
CA ARG A 257 4.06 6.76 17.01
C ARG A 257 5.43 6.16 16.72
N GLN A 258 5.92 5.28 17.59
CA GLN A 258 7.20 4.63 17.49
C GLN A 258 7.06 3.30 16.74
N ALA A 259 7.87 3.09 15.70
CA ALA A 259 8.08 1.77 15.12
C ALA A 259 9.11 0.99 15.96
N LYS A 260 8.88 -0.32 16.09
CA LYS A 260 9.88 -1.29 16.55
C LYS A 260 10.26 -2.16 15.36
N PHE A 261 11.40 -1.86 14.75
CA PHE A 261 11.94 -2.65 13.66
C PHE A 261 12.78 -3.80 14.23
N LEU A 262 12.48 -5.02 13.78
CA LEU A 262 13.35 -6.17 13.93
C LEU A 262 14.14 -6.32 12.63
N PHE A 263 15.45 -6.16 12.71
CA PHE A 263 16.35 -6.33 11.57
C PHE A 263 17.10 -7.66 11.71
N ALA A 264 16.73 -8.63 10.87
CA ALA A 264 17.44 -9.89 10.75
C ALA A 264 18.69 -9.71 9.88
N THR A 265 19.83 -10.23 10.33
CA THR A 265 21.10 -10.20 9.60
C THR A 265 21.78 -11.56 9.65
N ASP A 266 22.40 -11.94 8.54
CA ASP A 266 23.30 -13.09 8.37
C ASP A 266 24.78 -12.64 8.27
N GLY A 267 25.05 -11.33 8.36
CA GLY A 267 26.37 -10.73 8.16
C GLY A 267 26.73 -10.48 6.69
N SER A 268 25.84 -10.81 5.75
CA SER A 268 26.10 -10.63 4.32
C SER A 268 26.13 -9.14 3.90
N ARG A 269 26.75 -8.88 2.76
CA ARG A 269 26.71 -7.57 2.10
C ARG A 269 25.27 -7.12 1.77
N ALA A 270 24.38 -8.06 1.46
CA ALA A 270 22.96 -7.77 1.20
C ALA A 270 22.26 -7.27 2.47
N ALA A 271 22.48 -7.95 3.61
CA ALA A 271 21.98 -7.49 4.90
C ALA A 271 22.55 -6.10 5.27
N ALA A 272 23.85 -5.87 5.07
CA ALA A 272 24.45 -4.55 5.33
C ALA A 272 23.78 -3.42 4.52
N LEU A 273 23.48 -3.64 3.24
CA LEU A 273 22.74 -2.67 2.40
C LEU A 273 21.31 -2.46 2.90
N ALA A 274 20.61 -3.52 3.30
CA ALA A 274 19.27 -3.44 3.88
C ALA A 274 19.26 -2.64 5.21
N PHE A 275 20.28 -2.82 6.06
CA PHE A 275 20.45 -2.01 7.27
C PHE A 275 20.68 -0.53 6.96
N VAL A 276 21.52 -0.21 5.98
CA VAL A 276 21.74 1.17 5.54
C VAL A 276 20.43 1.79 5.03
N MET A 277 19.64 1.07 4.23
CA MET A 277 18.32 1.54 3.80
C MET A 277 17.38 1.77 4.98
N LEU A 278 17.32 0.83 5.94
CA LEU A 278 16.51 0.95 7.14
C LEU A 278 16.88 2.21 7.94
N VAL A 279 18.17 2.41 8.24
CA VAL A 279 18.62 3.52 9.10
C VAL A 279 18.55 4.88 8.42
N SER A 280 18.75 4.95 7.09
CA SER A 280 18.83 6.22 6.34
C SER A 280 17.53 6.68 5.67
N LYS A 281 16.69 5.75 5.20
CA LYS A 281 15.45 6.06 4.45
C LYS A 281 14.17 5.79 5.24
N ILE A 282 14.14 4.77 6.09
CA ILE A 282 12.90 4.27 6.74
C ILE A 282 12.76 4.74 8.20
N ARG A 283 13.84 4.65 8.99
CA ARG A 283 13.84 4.86 10.45
C ARG A 283 13.70 6.34 10.82
N ARG A 284 12.71 6.67 11.64
CA ARG A 284 12.56 8.01 12.23
C ARG A 284 13.33 8.13 13.54
N ALA A 285 13.55 9.35 14.02
CA ALA A 285 14.33 9.63 15.24
C ALA A 285 13.81 8.88 16.48
N MET A 286 12.49 8.71 16.59
CA MET A 286 11.82 8.01 17.69
C MET A 286 11.80 6.48 17.56
N ASP A 287 12.27 5.91 16.45
CA ASP A 287 12.10 4.48 16.17
C ASP A 287 13.23 3.62 16.73
N ILE A 288 12.85 2.44 17.22
CA ILE A 288 13.76 1.46 17.80
C ILE A 288 14.10 0.42 16.72
N VAL A 289 15.39 0.15 16.55
CA VAL A 289 15.90 -0.96 15.72
C VAL A 289 16.59 -1.96 16.64
N ALA A 290 15.95 -3.13 16.78
CA ALA A 290 16.55 -4.34 17.33
C ALA A 290 17.22 -5.10 16.18
N VAL A 291 18.48 -5.50 16.36
CA VAL A 291 19.21 -6.33 15.39
C VAL A 291 19.30 -7.73 15.94
N THR A 292 19.02 -8.73 15.12
CA THR A 292 19.06 -10.14 15.49
C THR A 292 19.78 -10.93 14.41
N MET A 293 20.71 -11.77 14.84
CA MET A 293 21.38 -12.76 14.01
C MET A 293 21.00 -14.13 14.53
N VAL A 294 20.61 -15.03 13.64
CA VAL A 294 20.36 -16.44 13.97
C VAL A 294 21.62 -17.21 13.58
N SER A 295 22.21 -17.92 14.52
CA SER A 295 23.38 -18.78 14.31
C SER A 295 23.11 -20.19 14.81
N THR A 296 23.85 -21.14 14.24
CA THR A 296 23.92 -22.54 14.67
C THR A 296 25.10 -22.81 15.60
N THR A 297 25.86 -21.78 16.00
CA THR A 297 27.03 -21.87 16.89
C THR A 297 26.90 -20.95 18.11
N ASP A 298 27.88 -20.97 19.01
CA ASP A 298 27.88 -20.24 20.30
C ASP A 298 27.87 -18.70 20.20
N GLY A 299 27.77 -18.12 19.00
CA GLY A 299 27.45 -16.69 18.80
C GLY A 299 28.64 -15.71 18.91
N VAL A 300 29.87 -16.21 19.06
CA VAL A 300 31.06 -15.38 19.34
C VAL A 300 31.48 -14.51 18.15
N VAL A 301 31.35 -15.02 16.91
CA VAL A 301 31.67 -14.26 15.69
C VAL A 301 30.55 -13.24 15.39
N GLU A 302 29.32 -13.65 15.69
CA GLU A 302 28.08 -12.91 15.52
C GLU A 302 27.99 -11.70 16.45
N ALA A 303 28.55 -11.80 17.66
CA ALA A 303 28.75 -10.66 18.55
C ALA A 303 29.55 -9.54 17.87
N GLY A 304 30.60 -9.86 17.10
CA GLY A 304 31.39 -8.89 16.35
C GLY A 304 30.58 -8.14 15.28
N TYR A 305 29.72 -8.85 14.54
CA TYR A 305 28.79 -8.22 13.58
C TYR A 305 27.76 -7.33 14.28
N LEU A 306 27.23 -7.76 15.44
CA LEU A 306 26.28 -6.97 16.23
C LEU A 306 26.90 -5.66 16.75
N GLU A 307 28.17 -5.68 17.17
CA GLU A 307 28.90 -4.45 17.53
C GLU A 307 29.11 -3.51 16.33
N HIS A 308 29.38 -4.03 15.14
CA HIS A 308 29.47 -3.20 13.93
C HIS A 308 28.15 -2.44 13.64
N TYR A 309 27.00 -3.10 13.82
CA TYR A 309 25.68 -2.47 13.67
C TYR A 309 25.35 -1.48 14.80
N LYS A 310 25.84 -1.71 16.04
CA LYS A 310 25.73 -0.75 17.15
C LYS A 310 26.59 0.49 16.90
N ALA A 311 27.86 0.33 16.53
CA ALA A 311 28.75 1.45 16.19
C ALA A 311 28.21 2.31 15.04
N SER A 312 27.59 1.66 14.03
CA SER A 312 26.92 2.35 12.92
C SER A 312 25.73 3.24 13.33
N LYS A 313 25.18 3.11 14.55
CA LYS A 313 24.21 4.06 15.10
C LYS A 313 24.84 5.43 15.45
N CYS A 314 26.16 5.48 15.60
CA CYS A 314 26.93 6.65 16.04
C CYS A 314 27.60 7.41 14.88
N ILE A 315 27.10 7.30 13.64
CA ILE A 315 27.41 8.32 12.62
C ILE A 315 26.52 9.53 12.94
N PRO A 316 27.04 10.63 13.52
CA PRO A 316 26.25 11.84 13.67
C PRO A 316 25.79 12.27 12.27
N ARG A 317 24.52 12.69 12.14
CA ARG A 317 24.07 13.46 10.97
C ARG A 317 25.03 14.63 10.85
N ARG A 318 25.93 14.55 9.87
CA ARG A 318 27.08 15.46 9.72
C ARG A 318 26.54 16.88 9.78
N ALA A 319 26.90 17.61 10.84
CA ALA A 319 26.42 18.96 11.06
C ALA A 319 26.71 19.77 9.79
N ALA A 320 25.73 20.55 9.33
CA ALA A 320 25.96 21.47 8.23
C ALA A 320 27.18 22.32 8.59
N ALA A 321 28.19 22.31 7.73
CA ALA A 321 29.48 22.91 8.01
C ALA A 321 29.34 24.45 7.99
N ALA A 322 28.93 25.01 9.12
CA ALA A 322 29.18 26.39 9.46
C ALA A 322 30.67 26.52 9.82
N SER A 323 31.56 26.42 8.82
CA SER A 323 32.93 26.87 8.99
C SER A 323 32.89 28.39 9.09
N GLN A 324 33.22 28.90 10.27
CA GLN A 324 33.42 30.32 10.51
C GLN A 324 34.45 30.86 9.51
N VAL A 325 34.05 31.84 8.70
CA VAL A 325 35.02 32.67 7.97
C VAL A 325 35.48 33.75 8.94
N THR A 326 36.55 33.44 9.66
CA THR A 326 37.43 34.44 10.28
C THR A 326 38.65 34.59 9.37
N GLY A 327 38.80 35.77 8.78
CA GLY A 327 39.82 36.10 7.77
C GLY A 327 39.37 37.31 6.98
#